data_AF-A0AAD6IAZ7-F1
#
_entry.id   AF-A0AAD6IAZ7-F1
#
_cell.length_a   1.000
_cell.length_b   1.000
_cell.length_c   1.000
_cell.angle_alpha   90.00
_cell.angle_beta   90.00
_cell.angle_gamma   90.00
#
_symmetry.space_group_name_H-M   'P 1'
#
loop_
_entity.id
_entity.type
_entity.pdbx_description
1 polymer ?
#
loop_
_entity_poly.entity_id
_entity_poly.type
_entity_poly.pdbx_seq_one_letter_code
_entity_poly.pdbx_strand_id
1 'polypeptide(L)'
;MEGPSEEQNNEEWELQMKTETALNRFYSPYPEVRAICTPTDDPTIPCETIRAHLLDYMWAIIAHFTNSLFNSRYPSITLGSAVAQILLYPCGLFLAWALPDWGFMIGGKRVSPNPGPWTYKEQMLSTIIIDVGLTSAYCFWNIQTQTVYYQDKWLTPGYSILLLLSTQLPGLGFSGLLRRFVVYPVEALWLNILPTRRMIKRVWMANS
;
A
#
# COMPACT_ATOMS: atom_id res chain seq x y z
N MET A 1 -10.26 -31.99 17.91
CA MET A 1 -10.10 -31.45 19.27
C MET A 1 -9.73 -32.63 20.13
N GLU A 2 -8.42 -32.93 20.21
CA GLU A 2 -7.91 -33.89 21.19
C GLU A 2 -8.35 -33.45 22.59
N GLY A 3 -8.77 -34.40 23.42
CA GLY A 3 -8.98 -34.15 24.85
C GLY A 3 -7.67 -33.78 25.55
N PRO A 4 -7.72 -33.45 26.86
CA PRO A 4 -6.50 -33.14 27.62
C PRO A 4 -5.48 -34.27 27.44
N SER A 5 -4.22 -33.91 27.15
CA SER A 5 -3.11 -34.87 27.18
C SER A 5 -3.01 -35.48 28.59
N GLU A 6 -2.63 -36.76 28.72
CA GLU A 6 -2.67 -37.52 29.98
C GLU A 6 -1.92 -36.86 31.17
N GLU A 7 -1.10 -35.83 30.93
CA GLU A 7 -0.32 -35.10 31.93
C GLU A 7 -0.85 -33.69 32.29
N GLN A 8 -1.92 -33.19 31.64
CA GLN A 8 -2.46 -31.84 31.90
C GLN A 8 -3.61 -31.84 32.90
N ASN A 9 -3.57 -30.94 33.88
CA ASN A 9 -4.69 -30.71 34.80
C ASN A 9 -5.93 -30.19 34.04
N ASN A 10 -7.11 -30.75 34.29
CA ASN A 10 -8.36 -30.39 33.59
C ASN A 10 -8.66 -28.89 33.66
N GLU A 11 -8.35 -28.24 34.79
CA GLU A 11 -8.56 -26.81 34.98
C GLU A 11 -7.62 -25.96 34.11
N GLU A 12 -6.36 -26.39 33.93
CA GLU A 12 -5.39 -25.72 33.06
C GLU A 12 -5.77 -25.88 31.59
N TRP A 13 -6.25 -27.06 31.20
CA TRP A 13 -6.75 -27.31 29.85
C TRP A 13 -7.97 -26.44 29.53
N GLU A 14 -8.93 -26.32 30.45
CA GLU A 14 -10.07 -25.42 30.28
C GLU A 14 -9.64 -23.95 30.18
N LEU A 15 -8.68 -23.52 31.00
CA LEU A 15 -8.15 -22.16 30.95
C LEU A 15 -7.44 -21.87 29.63
N GLN A 16 -6.63 -22.81 29.14
CA GLN A 16 -5.96 -22.71 27.84
C GLN A 16 -7.00 -22.61 26.72
N MET A 17 -8.00 -23.50 26.69
CA MET A 17 -9.08 -23.46 25.70
C MET A 17 -9.88 -22.16 25.74
N LYS A 18 -10.23 -21.66 26.94
CA LYS A 18 -10.93 -20.37 27.10
C LYS A 18 -10.06 -19.21 26.62
N THR A 19 -8.76 -19.26 26.92
CA THR A 19 -7.78 -18.25 26.49
C THR A 19 -7.63 -18.24 24.98
N GLU A 20 -7.41 -19.39 24.34
CA GLU A 20 -7.29 -19.54 22.89
C GLU A 20 -8.57 -19.13 22.16
N THR A 21 -9.73 -19.52 22.70
CA THR A 21 -11.04 -19.12 22.14
C THR A 21 -11.24 -17.62 22.23
N ALA A 22 -10.92 -16.99 23.37
CA ALA A 22 -10.98 -15.54 23.51
C ALA A 22 -10.00 -14.85 22.54
N LEU A 23 -8.80 -15.41 22.39
CA LEU A 23 -7.79 -14.89 21.49
C LEU A 23 -8.24 -14.94 20.02
N ASN A 24 -8.80 -16.06 19.57
CA ASN A 24 -9.37 -16.19 18.23
C ASN A 24 -10.65 -15.38 18.01
N ARG A 25 -11.38 -15.04 19.08
CA ARG A 25 -12.57 -14.21 19.01
C ARG A 25 -12.25 -12.73 18.79
N PHE A 26 -11.22 -12.22 19.46
CA PHE A 26 -10.84 -10.80 19.41
C PHE A 26 -9.69 -10.49 18.44
N TYR A 27 -8.86 -11.48 18.10
CA TYR A 27 -7.70 -11.31 17.24
C TYR A 27 -7.71 -12.29 16.07
N SER A 28 -6.97 -11.95 15.02
CA SER A 28 -6.69 -12.86 13.91
C SER A 28 -6.12 -14.20 14.43
N PRO A 29 -6.57 -15.34 13.88
CA PRO A 29 -5.99 -16.66 14.18
C PRO A 29 -4.50 -16.73 13.89
N TYR A 30 -4.05 -16.01 12.86
CA TYR A 30 -2.64 -15.98 12.44
C TYR A 30 -1.78 -15.06 13.32
N PRO A 31 -0.70 -15.58 13.94
CA PRO A 31 0.17 -14.79 14.82
C PRO A 31 0.95 -13.71 14.06
N GLU A 32 1.33 -13.93 12.79
CA GLU A 32 2.04 -12.94 11.98
C GLU A 32 1.17 -11.69 11.75
N VAL A 33 -0.13 -11.91 11.51
CA VAL A 33 -1.11 -10.84 11.34
C VAL A 33 -1.33 -10.11 12.66
N ARG A 34 -1.44 -10.83 13.77
CA ARG A 34 -1.63 -10.24 15.11
C ARG A 34 -0.47 -9.33 15.51
N ALA A 35 0.77 -9.70 15.17
CA ALA A 35 1.94 -8.89 15.48
C ALA A 35 1.94 -7.54 14.76
N ILE A 36 1.34 -7.45 13.57
CA ILE A 36 1.41 -6.27 12.69
C ILE A 36 0.13 -5.43 12.66
N CYS A 37 -0.95 -5.87 13.29
CA CYS A 37 -2.15 -5.03 13.35
C CYS A 37 -2.98 -5.14 14.62
N THR A 38 -3.68 -4.04 14.87
CA THR A 38 -4.66 -3.89 15.94
C THR A 38 -6.00 -4.44 15.47
N PRO A 39 -6.75 -5.12 16.35
CA PRO A 39 -8.08 -5.62 16.02
C PRO A 39 -9.15 -4.52 16.01
N THR A 40 -8.85 -3.35 16.59
CA THR A 40 -9.72 -2.18 16.60
C THR A 40 -9.32 -1.20 15.50
N ASP A 41 -10.33 -0.66 14.81
CA ASP A 41 -10.20 0.43 13.83
C ASP A 41 -11.01 1.64 14.30
N ASP A 42 -10.45 2.84 14.20
CA ASP A 42 -11.13 4.11 14.51
C ASP A 42 -11.63 4.76 13.21
N PRO A 43 -12.94 4.78 12.93
CA PRO A 43 -13.49 5.31 11.68
C PRO A 43 -13.43 6.84 11.57
N THR A 44 -13.06 7.55 12.64
CA THR A 44 -13.01 9.02 12.65
C THR A 44 -11.74 9.59 12.04
N ILE A 45 -10.67 8.78 11.96
CA ILE A 45 -9.39 9.18 11.37
C ILE A 45 -9.54 9.30 9.84
N PRO A 46 -9.23 10.46 9.23
CA PRO A 46 -9.34 10.62 7.79
C PRO A 46 -8.31 9.74 7.06
N CYS A 47 -8.79 8.88 6.16
CA CYS A 47 -7.93 8.05 5.31
C CYS A 47 -7.49 8.77 4.03
N GLU A 48 -8.39 9.57 3.45
CA GLU A 48 -8.23 10.17 2.13
C GLU A 48 -8.17 11.69 2.30
N THR A 49 -7.00 12.26 2.00
CA THR A 49 -6.77 13.70 2.09
C THR A 49 -6.13 14.18 0.79
N ILE A 50 -6.45 15.41 0.39
CA ILE A 50 -5.89 16.04 -0.81
C ILE A 50 -4.36 16.14 -0.70
N ARG A 51 -3.86 16.41 0.51
CA ARG A 51 -2.43 16.42 0.82
C ARG A 51 -1.75 15.09 0.51
N ALA A 52 -2.33 13.97 0.95
CA ALA A 52 -1.80 12.65 0.65
C ALA A 52 -1.74 12.44 -0.87
N HIS A 53 -2.83 12.72 -1.59
CA HIS A 53 -2.86 12.59 -3.05
C HIS A 53 -1.80 13.43 -3.78
N LEU A 54 -1.60 14.69 -3.39
CA LEU A 54 -0.56 15.54 -4.00
C LEU A 54 0.84 14.96 -3.79
N LEU A 55 1.13 14.49 -2.58
CA LEU A 55 2.39 13.82 -2.24
C LEU A 55 2.55 12.53 -3.06
N ASP A 56 1.48 11.76 -3.16
CA ASP A 56 1.44 10.46 -3.84
C ASP A 56 1.71 10.60 -5.33
N TYR A 57 1.05 11.54 -6.01
CA TYR A 57 1.28 11.78 -7.43
C TYR A 57 2.70 12.27 -7.70
N MET A 58 3.22 13.18 -6.88
CA MET A 58 4.59 13.66 -7.01
C MET A 58 5.59 12.51 -6.85
N TRP A 59 5.42 11.68 -5.81
CA TRP A 59 6.33 10.57 -5.54
C TRP A 59 6.17 9.44 -6.55
N ALA A 60 4.97 9.18 -7.04
CA ALA A 60 4.72 8.21 -8.11
C ALA A 60 5.44 8.61 -9.40
N ILE A 61 5.40 9.89 -9.80
CA ILE A 61 6.13 10.38 -10.98
C ILE A 61 7.64 10.20 -10.80
N ILE A 62 8.19 10.60 -9.65
CA ILE A 62 9.61 10.48 -9.35
C ILE A 62 10.03 9.01 -9.36
N ALA A 63 9.31 8.17 -8.62
CA ALA A 63 9.67 6.77 -8.45
C ALA A 63 9.56 5.99 -9.77
N HIS A 64 8.50 6.25 -10.56
CA HIS A 64 8.34 5.63 -11.88
C HIS A 64 9.44 6.07 -12.85
N PHE A 65 9.77 7.36 -12.88
CA PHE A 65 10.85 7.91 -13.69
C PHE A 65 12.19 7.29 -13.32
N THR A 66 12.51 7.23 -12.03
CA THR A 66 13.75 6.63 -11.53
C THR A 66 13.85 5.16 -11.91
N ASN A 67 12.79 4.38 -11.70
CA ASN A 67 12.78 2.97 -12.08
C ASN A 67 12.96 2.79 -13.59
N SER A 68 12.24 3.54 -14.42
CA SER A 68 12.36 3.44 -15.88
C SER A 68 13.75 3.83 -16.38
N LEU A 69 14.37 4.87 -15.81
CA LEU A 69 15.72 5.30 -16.17
C LEU A 69 16.80 4.24 -15.83
N PHE A 70 16.74 3.67 -14.63
CA PHE A 70 17.73 2.68 -14.20
C PHE A 70 17.52 1.30 -14.81
N ASN A 71 16.31 1.03 -15.29
CA ASN A 71 15.98 -0.24 -15.94
C ASN A 71 16.73 -0.43 -17.26
N SER A 72 17.00 0.63 -18.02
CA SER A 72 17.82 0.57 -19.25
C SER A 72 19.33 0.55 -19.01
N ARG A 73 19.80 0.63 -17.75
CA ARG A 73 21.22 0.65 -17.39
C ARG A 73 21.61 -0.62 -16.66
N TYR A 74 22.78 -1.18 -17.00
CA TYR A 74 23.39 -2.26 -16.23
C TYR A 74 24.42 -1.67 -15.25
N PRO A 75 24.35 -1.97 -13.94
CA PRO A 75 23.34 -2.78 -13.25
C PRO A 75 22.01 -2.03 -13.04
N SER A 76 20.88 -2.75 -13.10
CA SER A 76 19.56 -2.17 -12.87
C SER A 76 19.27 -2.05 -11.38
N ILE A 77 18.99 -0.82 -10.93
CA ILE A 77 18.61 -0.52 -9.55
C ILE A 77 17.12 -0.19 -9.55
N THR A 78 16.34 -0.97 -8.82
CA THR A 78 14.90 -0.74 -8.66
C THR A 78 14.63 -0.20 -7.26
N LEU A 79 13.90 0.91 -7.17
CA LEU A 79 13.37 1.41 -5.90
C LEU A 79 12.22 0.51 -5.44
N GLY A 80 12.38 -0.09 -4.27
CA GLY A 80 11.32 -0.86 -3.61
C GLY A 80 10.38 0.00 -2.78
N SER A 81 9.16 -0.48 -2.54
CA SER A 81 8.16 0.23 -1.73
C SER A 81 8.59 0.48 -0.29
N ALA A 82 9.46 -0.37 0.28
CA ALA A 82 10.01 -0.14 1.60
C ALA A 82 10.83 1.17 1.69
N VAL A 83 11.68 1.44 0.69
CA VAL A 83 12.49 2.67 0.66
C VAL A 83 11.59 3.89 0.48
N ALA A 84 10.61 3.78 -0.43
CA ALA A 84 9.63 4.83 -0.65
C ALA A 84 8.88 5.17 0.65
N GLN A 85 8.42 4.17 1.40
CA GLN A 85 7.68 4.36 2.64
C GLN A 85 8.49 5.06 3.74
N ILE A 86 9.79 4.76 3.86
CA ILE A 86 10.68 5.43 4.83
C ILE A 86 10.82 6.91 4.49
N LEU A 87 10.95 7.25 3.20
CA LEU A 87 11.04 8.63 2.72
C LEU A 87 9.70 9.36 2.80
N LEU A 88 8.60 8.64 2.67
CA LEU A 88 7.26 9.20 2.70
C LEU A 88 6.88 9.77 4.06
N TYR A 89 7.36 9.15 5.15
CA TYR A 89 7.09 9.61 6.52
C TYR A 89 7.59 11.04 6.80
N PRO A 90 8.89 11.38 6.63
CA PRO A 90 9.37 12.74 6.84
C PRO A 90 8.78 13.73 5.84
N CYS A 91 8.55 13.32 4.59
CA CYS A 91 7.90 14.18 3.60
C CYS A 91 6.43 14.48 3.96
N GLY A 92 5.68 13.50 4.47
CA GLY A 92 4.31 13.67 4.95
C GLY A 92 4.24 14.59 6.17
N LEU A 93 5.18 14.46 7.10
CA LEU A 93 5.28 15.36 8.26
C LEU A 93 5.66 16.78 7.84
N PHE A 94 6.60 16.93 6.93
CA PHE A 94 6.99 18.23 6.36
C PHE A 94 5.81 18.90 5.65
N LEU A 95 5.06 18.13 4.86
CA LEU A 95 3.89 18.63 4.16
C LEU A 95 2.76 18.99 5.13
N ALA A 96 2.59 18.25 6.23
CA ALA A 96 1.66 18.63 7.31
C ALA A 96 2.04 19.93 8.01
N TRP A 97 3.33 20.24 8.09
CA TRP A 97 3.83 21.52 8.62
C TRP A 97 3.73 22.66 7.59
N ALA A 98 3.98 22.38 6.31
CA ALA A 98 4.04 23.39 5.26
C ALA A 98 2.67 23.80 4.71
N LEU A 99 1.65 22.93 4.76
CA LEU A 99 0.33 23.23 4.21
C LEU A 99 -0.55 24.03 5.20
N PRO A 100 -1.02 25.23 4.83
CA PRO A 100 -1.97 25.99 5.65
C PRO A 100 -3.38 25.36 5.62
N ASP A 101 -4.10 25.44 6.74
CA ASP A 101 -5.49 24.98 6.90
C ASP A 101 -6.49 25.88 6.15
N TRP A 102 -6.45 25.87 4.82
CA TRP A 102 -7.45 26.56 4.00
C TRP A 102 -8.73 25.73 3.93
N GLY A 103 -9.58 25.85 4.95
CA GLY A 103 -10.87 25.17 4.99
C GLY A 103 -11.83 25.73 3.93
N PHE A 104 -11.91 25.07 2.77
CA PHE A 104 -12.93 25.38 1.76
C PHE A 104 -14.21 24.63 2.07
N MET A 105 -15.35 25.33 2.09
CA MET A 105 -16.66 24.69 2.17
C MET A 105 -17.09 24.27 0.76
N ILE A 106 -16.98 22.98 0.44
CA ILE A 106 -17.50 22.41 -0.80
C ILE A 106 -18.64 21.47 -0.41
N GLY A 107 -19.86 21.77 -0.87
CA GLY A 107 -21.02 20.89 -0.70
C GLY A 107 -21.46 20.64 0.74
N GLY A 108 -21.21 21.57 1.67
CA GLY A 108 -21.62 21.45 3.08
C GLY A 108 -20.66 20.65 3.99
N LYS A 109 -19.53 20.16 3.46
CA LYS A 109 -18.43 19.59 4.26
C LYS A 109 -17.21 20.54 4.22
N ARG A 110 -16.55 20.71 5.37
CA ARG A 110 -15.29 21.47 5.47
C ARG A 110 -14.18 20.61 4.88
N VAL A 111 -13.83 20.88 3.62
CA VAL A 111 -12.68 20.26 2.96
C VAL A 111 -11.48 21.12 3.31
N SER A 112 -10.77 20.74 4.36
CA SER A 112 -9.46 21.31 4.67
C SER A 112 -8.38 20.49 3.96
N PRO A 113 -7.46 21.12 3.22
CA PRO A 113 -6.31 20.43 2.64
C PRO A 113 -5.35 19.94 3.73
N ASN A 114 -5.45 20.47 4.95
CA ASN A 114 -4.80 19.93 6.14
C ASN A 114 -5.88 19.71 7.24
N PRO A 115 -6.37 18.47 7.41
CA PRO A 115 -7.34 18.15 8.45
C PRO A 115 -6.69 17.86 9.81
N GLY A 116 -5.36 17.89 9.92
CA GLY A 116 -4.65 17.58 11.15
C GLY A 116 -3.27 16.93 10.93
N PRO A 117 -2.63 16.46 12.01
CA PRO A 117 -1.32 15.80 11.93
C PRO A 117 -1.36 14.61 10.99
N TRP A 118 -0.23 14.32 10.34
CA TRP A 118 -0.10 13.16 9.47
C TRP A 118 -0.50 11.90 10.21
N THR A 119 -1.30 11.04 9.58
CA THR A 119 -1.85 9.84 10.21
C THR A 119 -1.27 8.55 9.61
N TYR A 120 -1.33 7.45 10.37
CA TYR A 120 -0.92 6.14 9.86
C TYR A 120 -1.77 5.67 8.67
N LYS A 121 -3.04 6.12 8.58
CA LYS A 121 -3.97 5.78 7.50
C LYS A 121 -3.59 6.48 6.20
N GLU A 122 -3.30 7.79 6.26
CA GLU A 122 -2.77 8.54 5.11
C GLU A 122 -1.45 7.91 4.63
N GLN A 123 -0.52 7.58 5.52
CA GLN A 123 0.74 6.93 5.12
C GLN A 123 0.53 5.57 4.45
N MET A 124 -0.40 4.76 4.96
CA MET A 124 -0.71 3.46 4.37
C MET A 124 -1.31 3.63 2.97
N LEU A 125 -2.26 4.56 2.80
CA LEU A 125 -2.86 4.88 1.51
C LEU A 125 -1.78 5.30 0.50
N SER A 126 -0.93 6.25 0.89
CA SER A 126 0.18 6.73 0.07
C SER A 126 1.10 5.60 -0.38
N THR A 127 1.48 4.72 0.54
CA THR A 127 2.35 3.58 0.26
C THR A 127 1.74 2.66 -0.80
N ILE A 128 0.43 2.41 -0.74
CA ILE A 128 -0.28 1.58 -1.72
C ILE A 128 -0.28 2.23 -3.10
N ILE A 129 -0.55 3.55 -3.19
CA ILE A 129 -0.57 4.27 -4.48
C ILE A 129 0.80 4.20 -5.16
N ILE A 130 1.87 4.41 -4.40
CA ILE A 130 3.23 4.37 -4.92
C ILE A 130 3.63 2.94 -5.30
N ASP A 131 3.29 1.94 -4.49
CA ASP A 131 3.62 0.54 -4.78
C ASP A 131 3.04 0.10 -6.14
N VAL A 132 1.81 0.51 -6.44
CA VAL A 132 1.20 0.28 -7.76
C VAL A 132 1.96 1.02 -8.88
N GLY A 133 2.42 2.25 -8.63
CA GLY A 133 3.15 3.08 -9.60
C GLY A 133 4.62 2.69 -9.83
N LEU A 134 5.24 1.91 -8.93
CA LEU A 134 6.64 1.49 -9.04
C LEU A 134 6.89 0.53 -10.21
N THR A 135 5.86 -0.19 -10.66
CA THR A 135 5.99 -1.19 -11.71
C THR A 135 6.13 -0.54 -13.09
N SER A 136 7.26 -0.81 -13.76
CA SER A 136 7.46 -0.38 -15.15
C SER A 136 6.53 -1.14 -16.08
N ALA A 137 5.91 -0.43 -17.02
CA ALA A 137 5.01 -1.03 -17.98
C ALA A 137 5.77 -1.94 -18.97
N TYR A 138 5.26 -3.16 -19.19
CA TYR A 138 5.87 -4.11 -20.12
C TYR A 138 6.03 -3.55 -21.55
N CYS A 139 5.09 -2.70 -22.00
CA CYS A 139 5.14 -2.04 -23.30
C CYS A 139 6.41 -1.21 -23.52
N PHE A 140 7.09 -0.76 -22.47
CA PHE A 140 8.36 -0.04 -22.56
C PHE A 140 9.39 -0.83 -23.38
N TRP A 141 9.58 -2.11 -23.07
CA TRP A 141 10.54 -2.98 -23.76
C TRP A 141 10.13 -3.27 -25.20
N ASN A 142 8.83 -3.39 -25.45
CA ASN A 142 8.30 -3.64 -26.79
C ASN A 142 8.58 -2.44 -27.71
N ILE A 143 8.23 -1.23 -27.25
CA ILE A 143 8.49 0.03 -27.97
C ILE A 143 9.99 0.25 -28.17
N GLN A 144 10.80 0.01 -27.13
CA GLN A 144 12.25 0.14 -27.23
C GLN A 144 12.83 -0.81 -28.29
N THR A 145 12.38 -2.07 -28.31
CA THR A 145 12.83 -3.06 -29.30
C THR A 145 12.39 -2.68 -30.72
N GLN A 146 11.14 -2.25 -30.90
CA GLN A 146 10.62 -1.79 -32.20
C GLN A 146 11.40 -0.57 -32.73
N THR A 147 11.70 0.38 -31.86
CA THR A 147 12.43 1.60 -32.24
C THR A 147 13.89 1.31 -32.55
N VAL A 148 14.57 0.49 -31.73
CA VAL A 148 16.01 0.26 -31.83
C VAL A 148 16.36 -0.83 -32.85
N TYR A 149 15.67 -1.98 -32.82
CA TYR A 149 15.99 -3.12 -33.69
C TYR A 149 15.25 -3.07 -35.04
N TYR A 150 13.97 -2.68 -35.04
CA TYR A 150 13.15 -2.71 -36.27
C TYR A 150 13.11 -1.36 -37.01
N GLN A 151 13.62 -0.28 -36.41
CA GLN A 151 13.72 1.07 -37.01
C GLN A 151 12.37 1.56 -37.58
N ASP A 152 11.28 1.18 -36.93
CA ASP A 152 9.91 1.49 -37.37
C ASP A 152 9.60 2.99 -37.19
N LYS A 153 9.46 3.72 -38.31
CA LYS A 153 9.18 5.17 -38.31
C LYS A 153 7.72 5.53 -38.03
N TRP A 154 6.83 4.55 -38.00
CA TRP A 154 5.38 4.75 -37.81
C TRP A 154 4.96 4.79 -36.33
N LEU A 155 5.88 4.51 -35.40
CA LEU A 155 5.64 4.67 -33.97
C LEU A 155 5.47 6.16 -33.63
N THR A 156 4.23 6.63 -33.69
CA THR A 156 3.87 7.96 -33.19
C THR A 156 3.80 7.95 -31.66
N PRO A 157 4.13 9.07 -30.98
CA PRO A 157 3.96 9.16 -29.52
C PRO A 157 2.53 8.84 -29.04
N GLY A 158 1.53 9.17 -29.87
CA GLY A 158 0.12 8.83 -29.60
C GLY A 158 -0.13 7.33 -29.55
N TYR A 159 0.48 6.56 -30.46
CA TYR A 159 0.39 5.09 -30.43
C TYR A 159 0.99 4.52 -29.15
N SER A 160 2.17 5.00 -28.74
CA SER A 160 2.82 4.57 -27.50
C SER A 160 1.96 4.84 -26.26
N ILE A 161 1.32 6.01 -26.17
CA ILE A 161 0.44 6.37 -25.05
C ILE A 161 -0.81 5.50 -25.04
N LEU A 162 -1.44 5.27 -26.19
CA LEU A 162 -2.64 4.43 -26.29
C LEU A 162 -2.31 2.96 -25.97
N LEU A 163 -1.18 2.46 -26.43
CA LEU A 163 -0.71 1.10 -26.11
C LEU A 163 -0.43 0.95 -24.61
N LEU A 164 0.19 1.96 -23.99
CA LEU A 164 0.44 2.00 -22.55
C LEU A 164 -0.87 2.00 -21.76
N LEU A 165 -1.83 2.86 -22.11
CA LEU A 165 -3.14 2.91 -21.45
C LEU A 165 -3.90 1.60 -21.62
N SER A 166 -3.88 1.01 -22.81
CA SER A 166 -4.56 -0.25 -23.10
C SER A 166 -4.03 -1.42 -22.29
N THR A 167 -2.76 -1.41 -21.85
CA THR A 167 -2.20 -2.49 -21.03
C THR A 167 -2.43 -2.29 -19.53
N GLN A 168 -2.50 -1.04 -19.07
CA GLN A 168 -2.65 -0.74 -17.64
C GLN A 168 -4.12 -0.72 -17.18
N LEU A 169 -5.03 -0.19 -18.00
CA LEU A 169 -6.46 -0.08 -17.63
C LEU A 169 -7.13 -1.44 -17.34
N PRO A 170 -6.90 -2.52 -18.13
CA PRO A 170 -7.47 -3.82 -17.80
C PRO A 170 -6.96 -4.38 -16.48
N GLY A 171 -5.68 -4.17 -16.15
CA GLY A 171 -5.09 -4.67 -14.89
C GLY A 171 -5.77 -4.06 -13.66
N LEU A 172 -5.93 -2.75 -13.64
CA LEU A 172 -6.65 -2.05 -12.56
C LEU A 172 -8.15 -2.39 -12.55
N GLY A 173 -8.76 -2.55 -13.73
CA GLY A 173 -10.17 -2.97 -13.87
C GLY A 173 -10.43 -4.36 -13.30
N PHE A 174 -9.60 -5.34 -13.64
CA PHE A 174 -9.71 -6.71 -13.11
C PHE A 174 -9.43 -6.77 -11.60
N SER A 175 -8.48 -5.98 -11.09
CA SER A 175 -8.23 -5.88 -9.65
C SER A 175 -9.49 -5.44 -8.89
N GLY A 176 -10.22 -4.46 -9.43
CA GLY A 176 -11.49 -4.00 -8.86
C GLY A 176 -12.58 -5.07 -8.86
N LEU A 177 -12.72 -5.82 -9.96
CA LEU A 177 -13.71 -6.91 -10.08
C LEU A 177 -13.39 -8.08 -9.12
N LEU A 178 -12.11 -8.42 -8.98
CA LEU A 178 -11.66 -9.52 -8.12
C LEU A 178 -11.67 -9.18 -6.64
N ARG A 179 -11.85 -7.90 -6.25
CA ARG A 179 -11.93 -7.47 -4.84
C ARG A 179 -12.86 -8.34 -4.01
N ARG A 180 -14.01 -8.76 -4.58
CA ARG A 180 -14.97 -9.60 -3.84
C ARG A 180 -14.41 -10.99 -3.49
N PHE A 181 -13.60 -11.56 -4.37
CA PHE A 181 -13.03 -12.90 -4.20
C PHE A 181 -11.70 -12.88 -3.45
N VAL A 182 -10.97 -11.76 -3.50
CA VAL A 182 -9.62 -11.64 -2.94
C VAL A 182 -9.62 -11.04 -1.52
N VAL A 183 -10.54 -10.11 -1.22
CA VAL A 183 -10.48 -9.33 0.03
C VAL A 183 -11.42 -9.84 1.12
N TYR A 184 -12.61 -10.35 0.78
CA TYR A 184 -13.58 -10.80 1.77
C TYR A 184 -13.34 -12.19 2.39
N PRO A 185 -12.69 -13.19 1.75
CA PRO A 185 -12.46 -14.47 2.43
C PRO A 185 -11.38 -14.34 3.51
N VAL A 186 -11.67 -14.88 4.69
CA VAL A 186 -10.80 -14.80 5.89
C VAL A 186 -9.50 -15.60 5.73
N GLU A 187 -9.51 -16.59 4.84
CA GLU A 187 -8.36 -17.46 4.54
C GLU A 187 -7.32 -16.82 3.60
N ALA A 188 -7.63 -15.67 2.98
CA ALA A 188 -6.71 -15.03 2.03
C ALA A 188 -5.61 -14.23 2.74
N LEU A 189 -4.43 -14.84 2.87
CA LEU A 189 -3.23 -14.21 3.43
C LEU A 189 -2.28 -13.67 2.34
N TRP A 190 -1.94 -12.39 2.45
CA TRP A 190 -1.01 -11.70 1.55
C TRP A 190 0.36 -11.53 2.22
N LEU A 191 1.20 -12.56 2.19
CA LEU A 191 2.49 -12.54 2.91
C LEU A 191 3.44 -11.41 2.45
N ASN A 192 3.38 -11.04 1.18
CA ASN A 192 4.27 -10.02 0.59
C ASN A 192 4.09 -8.61 1.21
N ILE A 193 2.92 -8.28 1.74
CA ILE A 193 2.63 -6.94 2.31
C ILE A 193 2.85 -6.88 3.83
N LEU A 194 3.05 -8.03 4.50
CA LEU A 194 3.28 -8.07 5.94
C LEU A 194 4.53 -7.29 6.38
N PRO A 195 5.68 -7.36 5.68
CA PRO A 195 6.88 -6.60 6.04
C PRO A 195 6.65 -5.09 5.99
N THR A 196 6.01 -4.61 4.91
CA THR A 196 5.67 -3.20 4.70
C THR A 196 4.79 -2.69 5.84
N ARG A 197 3.72 -3.43 6.18
CA ARG A 197 2.83 -3.09 7.29
C ARG A 197 3.54 -3.09 8.65
N ARG A 198 4.42 -4.07 8.89
CA ARG A 198 5.23 -4.14 10.12
C ARG A 198 6.13 -2.92 10.26
N MET A 199 6.71 -2.45 9.15
CA MET A 199 7.56 -1.28 9.14
C MET A 199 6.77 -0.01 9.48
N ILE A 200 5.57 0.18 8.90
CA ILE A 200 4.69 1.30 9.27
C ILE A 200 4.45 1.27 10.77
N LYS A 201 3.97 0.14 11.30
CA LYS A 201 3.67 0.01 12.73
C LYS A 201 4.87 0.36 13.61
N ARG A 202 6.09 -0.08 13.25
CA ARG A 202 7.32 0.26 13.99
C ARG A 202 7.64 1.74 13.99
N VAL A 203 7.52 2.40 12.84
CA VAL A 203 7.78 3.85 12.72
C VAL A 203 6.83 4.65 13.61
N TRP A 204 5.55 4.26 13.65
CA TRP A 204 4.55 4.94 14.49
C TRP A 204 4.71 4.64 15.98
N MET A 205 5.03 3.39 16.36
CA MET A 205 5.29 3.05 17.78
C MET A 205 6.53 3.74 18.34
N ALA A 206 7.51 4.11 17.50
CA ALA A 206 8.70 4.83 17.95
C ALA A 206 8.43 6.32 18.23
N ASN A 207 7.34 6.88 17.69
CA ASN A 207 7.00 8.31 17.73
C ASN A 207 5.70 8.61 18.49
N SER A 208 5.10 7.61 19.16
CA SER A 208 3.90 7.71 20.02
C SER A 208 4.26 7.61 21.49
#